data_AF-A0AA92QY52-F1
#
_entry.id   AF-A0AA92QY52-F1
#
_cell.length_a   1.000
_cell.length_b   1.000
_cell.length_c   1.000
_cell.angle_alpha   90.00
_cell.angle_beta   90.00
_cell.angle_gamma   90.00
#
_symmetry.space_group_name_H-M   'P 1'
#
loop_
_entity.id
_entity.type
_entity.pdbx_description
1 polymer ?
#
loop_
_entity_poly.entity_id
_entity_poly.type
_entity_poly.pdbx_seq_one_letter_code
_entity_poly.pdbx_strand_id
1 'polypeptide(L)' 'MPTEKERKDIQKATIYDLRRLISNGDKETFTKEELCRWLDTIADAKDQE' A
#
# COMPACT_ATOMS: atom_id res chain seq x y z
N MET A 1 6.37 11.83 -18.57
CA MET A 1 7.04 11.60 -17.27
C MET A 1 6.13 12.17 -16.20
N PRO A 2 5.66 11.37 -15.23
CA PRO A 2 4.81 11.89 -14.17
C PRO A 2 5.58 12.97 -13.40
N THR A 3 4.93 14.11 -13.23
CA THR A 3 5.48 15.23 -12.48
C THR A 3 5.77 14.81 -11.04
N GLU A 4 6.71 15.46 -10.35
CA GLU A 4 7.01 15.17 -8.93
C GLU A 4 5.76 15.24 -8.05
N LYS A 5 4.76 16.02 -8.46
CA LYS A 5 3.45 16.12 -7.83
C LYS A 5 2.67 14.80 -7.94
N GLU A 6 2.55 14.24 -9.14
CA GLU A 6 1.89 12.94 -9.36
C GLU A 6 2.59 11.81 -8.60
N ARG A 7 3.93 11.78 -8.56
CA ARG A 7 4.66 10.78 -7.77
C ARG A 7 4.40 10.90 -6.27
N LYS A 8 4.30 12.12 -5.74
CA LYS A 8 3.94 12.36 -4.33
C LYS A 8 2.51 11.97 -4.02
N ASP A 9 1.57 12.22 -4.92
CA ASP A 9 0.18 11.80 -4.78
C ASP A 9 0.03 10.27 -4.81
N ILE A 10 0.72 9.59 -5.75
CA ILE A 10 0.75 8.13 -5.81
C ILE A 10 1.36 7.53 -4.54
N GLN A 11 2.49 8.07 -4.05
CA GLN A 11 3.09 7.61 -2.80
C GLN A 11 2.18 7.82 -1.59
N LYS A 12 1.48 8.96 -1.51
CA LYS A 12 0.50 9.23 -0.46
C LYS A 12 -0.69 8.28 -0.52
N ALA A 13 -1.18 7.98 -1.72
CA ALA A 13 -2.25 7.01 -1.92
C ALA A 13 -1.84 5.61 -1.43
N THR A 14 -0.65 5.15 -1.79
CA THR A 14 -0.11 3.85 -1.32
C THR A 14 0.00 3.78 0.21
N ILE A 15 0.48 4.85 0.87
CA ILE A 15 0.54 4.90 2.34
C ILE A 15 -0.87 4.89 2.96
N TYR A 16 -1.82 5.59 2.35
CA TYR A 16 -3.20 5.61 2.83
C TYR A 16 -3.88 4.24 2.70
N ASP A 17 -3.69 3.56 1.57
CA ASP A 17 -4.17 2.19 1.36
C ASP A 17 -3.59 1.21 2.40
N LEU A 18 -2.28 1.29 2.64
CA LEU A 18 -1.61 0.49 3.67
C LEU A 18 -2.18 0.76 5.07
N ARG A 19 -2.33 2.03 5.44
CA ARG A 19 -2.93 2.42 6.72
C ARG A 19 -4.35 1.86 6.85
N ARG A 20 -5.16 1.94 5.80
CA ARG A 20 -6.53 1.44 5.79
C ARG A 20 -6.57 -0.08 5.95
N LEU A 21 -5.69 -0.81 5.27
CA LEU A 21 -5.55 -2.27 5.40
C LEU A 21 -5.20 -2.68 6.82
N ILE A 22 -4.20 -2.02 7.41
CA ILE A 22 -3.76 -2.27 8.79
C ILE A 22 -4.88 -1.90 9.78
N SER A 23 -5.55 -0.78 9.57
CA SER A 23 -6.64 -0.31 10.44
C SER A 23 -7.92 -1.14 10.35
N ASN A 24 -8.14 -1.83 9.22
CA ASN A 24 -9.27 -2.74 9.04
C ASN A 24 -8.97 -4.15 9.54
N GLY A 25 -7.70 -4.47 9.83
CA GLY A 25 -7.32 -5.76 10.37
C GLY A 25 -7.67 -5.85 11.86
N ASP A 26 -8.22 -6.99 12.27
CA ASP A 26 -8.54 -7.29 13.68
C ASP A 26 -7.28 -7.62 14.52
N LYS A 27 -6.12 -7.75 13.86
CA LYS A 27 -4.84 -8.08 14.51
C LYS A 27 -4.12 -6.81 14.96
N GLU A 28 -3.71 -6.77 16.23
CA GLU A 28 -2.81 -5.73 16.76
C GLU A 28 -1.36 -5.89 16.29
N THR A 29 -0.95 -7.11 15.90
CA THR A 29 0.41 -7.38 15.45
C THR A 29 0.42 -8.11 14.11
N PHE A 30 1.24 -7.59 13.19
CA PHE A 30 1.50 -8.20 11.89
C PHE A 30 2.96 -8.62 11.81
N THR A 31 3.21 -9.80 11.26
CA THR A 31 4.57 -10.24 10.97
C THR A 31 5.10 -9.50 9.74
N LYS A 32 6.43 -9.43 9.61
CA LYS A 32 7.09 -8.85 8.44
C LYS A 32 6.63 -9.51 7.13
N GLU A 33 6.44 -10.83 7.14
CA GLU A 33 5.98 -11.58 5.96
C GLU A 33 4.55 -11.23 5.55
N GLU A 34 3.64 -11.05 6.51
CA GLU A 34 2.26 -10.63 6.24
C GLU A 34 2.23 -9.23 5.60
N LEU A 35 3.00 -8.29 6.15
CA LEU A 35 3.10 -6.94 5.60
C LEU A 35 3.70 -6.94 4.19
N CYS A 36 4.74 -7.74 3.94
CA CYS A 36 5.31 -7.90 2.59
C CYS A 36 4.28 -8.45 1.61
N ARG A 37 3.57 -9.53 1.95
CA ARG A 37 2.53 -10.09 1.06
C ARG A 37 1.44 -9.08 0.70
N TRP A 38 1.04 -8.23 1.64
CA TRP A 38 0.07 -7.18 1.36
C TRP A 38 0.61 -6.09 0.46
N LEU A 39 1.88 -5.68 0.65
CA LEU A 39 2.57 -4.77 -0.25
C LEU A 39 2.67 -5.34 -1.66
N ASP A 40 3.02 -6.62 -1.80
CA ASP A 40 3.05 -7.33 -3.09
C ASP A 40 1.66 -7.36 -3.73
N THR A 41 0.59 -7.62 -2.95
CA THR A 41 -0.79 -7.60 -3.46
C THR A 41 -1.21 -6.22 -3.97
N ILE A 42 -0.83 -5.15 -3.26
CA ILE A 42 -1.12 -3.77 -3.69
C ILE A 42 -0.31 -3.41 -4.94
N ALA A 43 0.94 -3.86 -5.03
CA ALA A 43 1.79 -3.64 -6.19
C ALA A 43 1.20 -4.34 -7.43
N ASP A 44 0.77 -5.60 -7.29
CA ASP A 44 0.14 -6.39 -8.36
C ASP A 44 -1.18 -5.75 -8.81
N ALA A 45 -2.02 -5.33 -7.87
CA ALA A 45 -3.28 -4.65 -8.17
C ALA A 45 -3.09 -3.30 -8.89
N LYS A 46 -2.00 -2.56 -8.60
CA LYS A 46 -1.67 -1.30 -9.27
C LYS A 46 -0.96 -1.48 -10.60
N ASP A 47 -0.35 -2.64 -10.86
CA ASP A 47 0.26 -2.99 -12.16
C ASP A 47 -0.80 -3.41 -13.19
N GLN A 48 -1.95 -3.93 -12.72
CA GLN A 48 -3.09 -4.28 -13.57
C GLN A 48 -3.97 -3.09 -14.01
N GLU A 49 -3.71 -1.86 -13.53
CA GLU A 49 -4.46 -0.63 -13.84
C GLU A 49 -3.70 0.26 -14.85
#